data_AF-A0A1B9RY12-F1
#
_entry.id   AF-A0A1B9RY12-F1
#
_cell.length_a   1.000
_cell.length_b   1.000
_cell.length_c   1.000
_cell.angle_alpha   90.00
_cell.angle_beta   90.00
_cell.angle_gamma   90.00
#
_symmetry.space_group_name_H-M   'P 1'
#
loop_
_entity.id
_entity.type
_entity.pdbx_description
1 polymer ?
#
loop_
_entity_poly.entity_id
_entity_poly.type
_entity_poly.pdbx_seq_one_letter_code
_entity_poly.pdbx_strand_id
1 'polypeptide(L)'
;MPNSYFVYTIVFSRTPQNATRFIGFQKRAKGYFFSGKGGAIVPNGQPLKGAAKFALPGGGFEGADNTWDDNDAVFAQCQKEFTEECGRQISFVTHDDVVSGVVEDDDEVINAVAYLQRWGVNMGRIKGYAAMYIQVADNQLQLVADYIGVCFNQRDQAVQKITKQEWGAGDYGKIAQAFPLAPMDDEVNLVDPPIRQIAQGGFNNDPLIEALSKDPDTDWFAQIIKGLETIGA
;
A
#
# COMPACT_ATOMS: atom_id res chain seq x y z
N MET A 1 18.50 -18.87 -8.98
CA MET A 1 17.44 -19.29 -8.03
C MET A 1 16.67 -18.04 -7.64
N PRO A 2 15.35 -18.13 -7.41
CA PRO A 2 14.59 -17.03 -6.85
C PRO A 2 15.16 -16.63 -5.49
N ASN A 3 15.24 -15.33 -5.21
CA ASN A 3 16.05 -14.80 -4.12
C ASN A 3 15.39 -13.63 -3.36
N SER A 4 14.10 -13.35 -3.59
CA SER A 4 13.39 -12.29 -2.87
C SER A 4 11.94 -12.65 -2.59
N TYR A 5 11.43 -12.23 -1.45
CA TYR A 5 10.00 -12.21 -1.13
C TYR A 5 9.46 -10.79 -1.24
N PHE A 6 8.14 -10.64 -1.42
CA PHE A 6 7.47 -9.34 -1.49
C PHE A 6 6.27 -9.30 -0.56
N VAL A 7 5.95 -8.12 -0.04
CA VAL A 7 4.78 -7.90 0.80
C VAL A 7 3.95 -6.75 0.24
N TYR A 8 2.64 -6.85 0.41
CA TYR A 8 1.69 -5.87 -0.07
C TYR A 8 0.59 -5.63 0.97
N THR A 9 -0.08 -4.48 0.85
CA THR A 9 -1.21 -4.13 1.70
C THR A 9 -2.41 -3.74 0.85
N ILE A 10 -3.59 -4.21 1.22
CA ILE A 10 -4.86 -3.84 0.59
C ILE A 10 -5.91 -3.51 1.65
N VAL A 11 -6.52 -2.33 1.53
CA VAL A 11 -7.60 -1.89 2.40
C VAL A 11 -8.93 -2.11 1.71
N PHE A 12 -9.87 -2.76 2.39
CA PHE A 12 -11.16 -3.13 1.82
C PHE A 12 -12.30 -3.04 2.84
N SER A 13 -13.52 -3.04 2.33
CA SER A 13 -14.76 -3.21 3.09
C SER A 13 -15.70 -4.20 2.40
N ARG A 14 -16.71 -4.63 3.14
CA ARG A 14 -17.85 -5.38 2.61
C ARG A 14 -19.11 -4.55 2.75
N THR A 15 -19.84 -4.39 1.65
CA THR A 15 -21.16 -3.77 1.66
C THR A 15 -22.20 -4.68 2.33
N PRO A 16 -23.38 -4.17 2.73
CA PRO A 16 -24.46 -5.01 3.24
C PRO A 16 -24.94 -6.10 2.26
N GLN A 17 -24.67 -5.95 0.95
CA GLN A 17 -24.98 -6.94 -0.09
C GLN A 17 -23.80 -7.87 -0.39
N ASN A 18 -22.79 -7.93 0.49
CA ASN A 18 -21.56 -8.72 0.35
C ASN A 18 -20.70 -8.39 -0.89
N ALA A 19 -20.95 -7.28 -1.58
CA ALA A 19 -19.98 -6.76 -2.54
C ALA A 19 -18.73 -6.27 -1.80
N THR A 20 -17.57 -6.51 -2.39
CA THR A 20 -16.28 -6.03 -1.88
C THR A 20 -15.98 -4.67 -2.48
N ARG A 21 -15.58 -3.72 -1.63
CA ARG A 21 -15.01 -2.44 -2.06
C ARG A 21 -13.57 -2.36 -1.57
N PHE A 22 -12.66 -1.84 -2.38
CA PHE A 22 -11.25 -1.70 -1.99
C PHE A 22 -10.61 -0.45 -2.58
N ILE A 23 -9.56 0.03 -1.92
CA ILE A 23 -8.79 1.19 -2.38
C ILE A 23 -7.81 0.72 -3.47
N GLY A 24 -7.91 1.33 -4.65
CA GLY A 24 -7.03 1.04 -5.78
C GLY A 24 -5.88 2.04 -5.87
N PHE A 25 -4.71 1.53 -6.26
CA PHE A 25 -3.52 2.36 -6.49
C PHE A 25 -2.95 2.10 -7.89
N GLN A 26 -2.15 3.06 -8.35
CA GLN A 26 -1.38 2.98 -9.58
C GLN A 26 0.05 3.49 -9.34
N LYS A 27 1.02 2.91 -10.03
CA LYS A 27 2.40 3.39 -9.95
C LYS A 27 2.51 4.76 -10.61
N ARG A 28 3.24 5.69 -9.98
CA ARG A 28 3.56 6.99 -10.58
C ARG A 28 4.47 6.82 -11.79
N ALA A 29 4.48 7.81 -12.67
CA ALA A 29 5.40 7.80 -13.81
C ALA A 29 6.86 8.02 -13.37
N LYS A 30 7.05 8.87 -12.35
CA LYS A 30 8.34 9.19 -11.75
C LYS A 30 8.19 9.32 -10.24
N GLY A 31 9.25 8.94 -9.51
CA GLY A 31 9.43 9.26 -8.11
C GLY A 31 10.52 10.31 -7.93
N TYR A 32 10.31 11.25 -7.03
CA TYR A 32 11.21 12.38 -6.77
C TYR A 32 11.91 12.31 -5.41
N PHE A 33 11.44 11.45 -4.53
CA PHE A 33 12.11 11.18 -3.27
C PHE A 33 11.82 9.76 -2.77
N PHE A 34 12.80 9.20 -2.05
CA PHE A 34 12.76 7.82 -1.56
C PHE A 34 13.39 7.72 -0.17
N SER A 35 12.81 6.93 0.72
CA SER A 35 13.18 6.80 2.11
C SER A 35 14.49 6.06 2.32
N GLY A 36 14.68 4.90 1.68
CA GLY A 36 15.93 4.16 1.47
C GLY A 36 17.00 4.21 2.58
N LYS A 37 18.26 3.91 2.23
CA LYS A 37 19.40 4.04 3.16
C LYS A 37 19.83 5.50 3.30
N GLY A 38 19.04 6.28 4.06
CA GLY A 38 19.36 7.66 4.45
C GLY A 38 18.59 8.75 3.71
N GLY A 39 17.56 8.40 2.95
CA GLY A 39 16.76 9.35 2.17
C GLY A 39 17.46 9.81 0.90
N ALA A 40 16.72 9.92 -0.19
CA ALA A 40 17.21 10.47 -1.45
C ALA A 40 16.17 11.42 -2.04
N ILE A 41 16.62 12.59 -2.50
CA ILE A 41 15.85 13.44 -3.40
C ILE A 41 16.46 13.32 -4.80
N VAL A 42 15.60 13.14 -5.81
CA VAL A 42 15.94 13.05 -7.23
C VAL A 42 15.29 14.22 -7.95
N PRO A 43 15.96 15.38 -8.10
CA PRO A 43 15.34 16.61 -8.61
C PRO A 43 14.71 16.50 -10.00
N ASN A 44 15.27 15.64 -10.85
CA ASN A 44 14.76 15.40 -12.22
C ASN A 44 13.70 14.28 -12.28
N GLY A 45 13.42 13.66 -11.13
CA GLY A 45 12.62 12.45 -10.99
C GLY A 45 13.30 11.22 -11.60
N GLN A 46 13.07 10.07 -10.99
CA GLN A 46 13.46 8.78 -11.50
C GLN A 46 12.23 8.09 -12.13
N PRO A 47 12.30 7.64 -13.39
CA PRO A 47 11.22 6.81 -13.97
C PRO A 47 10.98 5.55 -13.14
N LEU A 48 9.71 5.24 -12.86
CA LEU A 48 9.34 4.05 -12.10
C LEU A 48 8.95 2.90 -13.01
N LYS A 49 9.35 1.68 -12.63
CA LYS A 49 8.91 0.46 -13.32
C LYS A 49 7.40 0.27 -13.09
N GLY A 50 6.65 0.01 -14.16
CA GLY A 50 5.20 -0.17 -14.06
C GLY A 50 4.40 1.13 -13.99
N ALA A 51 4.99 2.26 -14.41
CA ALA A 51 4.32 3.55 -14.53
C ALA A 51 2.89 3.44 -15.10
N ALA A 52 1.93 4.05 -14.41
CA ALA A 52 0.49 4.05 -14.72
C ALA A 52 -0.20 2.67 -14.72
N LYS A 53 0.52 1.58 -14.41
CA LYS A 53 -0.11 0.28 -14.13
C LYS A 53 -0.69 0.30 -12.72
N PHE A 54 -1.70 -0.54 -12.50
CA PHE A 54 -2.19 -0.85 -11.17
C PHE A 54 -1.05 -1.31 -10.27
N ALA A 55 -1.09 -0.88 -9.02
CA ALA A 55 -0.15 -1.28 -7.99
C ALA A 55 -0.89 -1.48 -6.67
N LEU A 56 -0.25 -2.19 -5.75
CA LEU A 56 -0.61 -2.16 -4.33
C LEU A 56 0.58 -1.60 -3.56
N PRO A 57 0.33 -0.87 -2.46
CA PRO A 57 1.41 -0.45 -1.59
C PRO A 57 2.20 -1.65 -1.10
N GLY A 58 3.51 -1.62 -1.24
CA GLY A 58 4.33 -2.78 -0.96
C GLY A 58 5.72 -2.76 -1.58
N GLY A 59 6.55 -3.70 -1.16
CA GLY A 59 7.96 -3.73 -1.50
C GLY A 59 8.60 -5.09 -1.25
N GLY A 60 9.92 -5.11 -1.36
CA GLY A 60 10.71 -6.30 -1.05
C GLY A 60 10.69 -6.58 0.44
N PHE A 61 10.55 -7.85 0.83
CA PHE A 61 10.68 -8.23 2.23
C PHE A 61 12.15 -8.09 2.66
N GLU A 62 12.39 -7.21 3.64
CA GLU A 62 13.73 -6.88 4.13
C GLU A 62 14.19 -7.76 5.30
N GLY A 63 13.34 -8.67 5.78
CA GLY A 63 13.67 -9.64 6.81
C GLY A 63 14.65 -10.73 6.34
N ALA A 64 15.26 -11.43 7.30
CA ALA A 64 16.08 -12.59 6.98
C ALA A 64 15.21 -13.71 6.40
N ASP A 65 15.78 -14.59 5.56
CA ASP A 65 15.02 -15.68 4.90
C ASP A 65 14.24 -16.55 5.92
N ASN A 66 14.76 -16.73 7.13
CA ASN A 66 14.14 -17.50 8.21
C ASN A 66 12.99 -16.76 8.94
N THR A 67 12.76 -15.48 8.66
CA THR A 67 11.67 -14.70 9.25
C THR A 67 10.48 -14.54 8.30
N TRP A 68 10.52 -15.10 7.09
CA TRP A 68 9.40 -15.07 6.15
C TRP A 68 8.16 -15.86 6.64
N ASP A 69 8.42 -16.95 7.35
CA ASP A 69 7.38 -17.81 7.91
C ASP A 69 6.80 -17.25 9.23
N ASP A 70 7.36 -16.17 9.75
CA ASP A 70 6.86 -15.44 10.92
C ASP A 70 5.78 -14.44 10.49
N ASN A 71 4.58 -14.55 11.07
CA ASN A 71 3.47 -13.65 10.78
C ASN A 71 3.75 -12.22 11.24
N ASP A 72 4.38 -12.06 12.40
CA ASP A 72 4.58 -10.74 13.00
C ASP A 72 5.60 -9.95 12.16
N ALA A 73 6.66 -10.61 11.69
CA ALA A 73 7.63 -10.03 10.78
C ALA A 73 7.00 -9.59 9.45
N VAL A 74 6.11 -10.42 8.88
CA VAL A 74 5.44 -10.10 7.61
C VAL A 74 4.41 -8.97 7.78
N PHE A 75 3.61 -8.98 8.85
CA PHE A 75 2.70 -7.88 9.17
C PHE A 75 3.46 -6.56 9.37
N ALA A 76 4.55 -6.58 10.15
CA ALA A 76 5.37 -5.40 10.38
C ALA A 76 5.92 -4.83 9.07
N GLN A 77 6.38 -5.69 8.14
CA GLN A 77 6.84 -5.21 6.84
C GLN A 77 5.68 -4.70 5.98
N CYS A 78 4.51 -5.35 5.93
CA CYS A 78 3.35 -4.86 5.19
C CYS A 78 2.93 -3.46 5.68
N GLN A 79 2.92 -3.26 7.00
CA GLN A 79 2.60 -1.98 7.63
C GLN A 79 3.67 -0.92 7.31
N LYS A 80 4.96 -1.28 7.40
CA LYS A 80 6.07 -0.40 7.04
C LYS A 80 5.92 0.13 5.60
N GLU A 81 5.78 -0.76 4.63
CA GLU A 81 5.65 -0.38 3.21
C GLU A 81 4.40 0.47 2.97
N PHE A 82 3.27 0.12 3.60
CA PHE A 82 2.05 0.91 3.48
C PHE A 82 2.22 2.32 4.05
N THR A 83 2.82 2.47 5.23
CA THR A 83 3.10 3.78 5.85
C THR A 83 4.11 4.58 5.02
N GLU A 84 5.15 3.92 4.49
CA GLU A 84 6.17 4.53 3.64
C GLU A 84 5.57 5.08 2.34
N GLU A 85 4.64 4.36 1.71
CA GLU A 85 4.07 4.75 0.42
C GLU A 85 2.75 5.54 0.49
N CYS A 86 1.96 5.41 1.56
CA CYS A 86 0.62 6.01 1.66
C CYS A 86 0.49 7.13 2.69
N GLY A 87 1.40 7.24 3.66
CA GLY A 87 1.37 8.31 4.66
C GLY A 87 1.90 7.87 6.02
N ARG A 88 2.73 8.73 6.64
CA ARG A 88 3.49 8.45 7.87
C ARG A 88 2.66 8.15 9.11
N GLN A 89 1.38 8.53 9.12
CA GLN A 89 0.52 8.48 10.30
C GLN A 89 -0.65 7.51 10.17
N ILE A 90 -0.71 6.71 9.10
CA ILE A 90 -1.75 5.68 8.99
C ILE A 90 -1.32 4.46 9.81
N SER A 91 -1.94 4.28 10.98
CA SER A 91 -1.86 3.05 11.77
C SER A 91 -3.24 2.37 11.78
N PHE A 92 -3.23 1.04 11.68
CA PHE A 92 -4.43 0.23 11.85
C PHE A 92 -4.31 -0.52 13.16
N VAL A 93 -5.29 -0.35 14.06
CA VAL A 93 -5.35 -1.15 15.27
C VAL A 93 -6.01 -2.48 14.90
N THR A 94 -5.28 -3.58 15.05
CA THR A 94 -5.80 -4.93 14.81
C THR A 94 -6.58 -5.40 16.03
N HIS A 95 -7.60 -6.23 15.81
CA HIS A 95 -8.60 -6.56 16.85
C HIS A 95 -8.03 -7.25 18.11
N ASP A 96 -6.84 -7.85 18.04
CA ASP A 96 -6.19 -8.50 19.18
C ASP A 96 -5.60 -7.48 20.19
N ASP A 97 -5.34 -6.23 19.77
CA ASP A 97 -4.72 -5.18 20.59
C ASP A 97 -5.72 -4.17 21.20
N VAL A 98 -7.03 -4.31 20.93
CA VAL A 98 -8.07 -3.35 21.38
C VAL A 98 -8.40 -3.50 22.88
N VAL A 99 -7.76 -4.42 23.60
CA VAL A 99 -7.91 -4.58 25.05
C VAL A 99 -6.69 -4.00 25.77
N SER A 100 -6.71 -2.68 26.07
CA SER A 100 -6.05 -2.05 27.26
C SER A 100 -5.41 -0.66 27.07
N GLY A 101 -5.79 0.14 26.06
CA GLY A 101 -5.31 1.54 25.95
C GLY A 101 -6.41 2.55 26.19
N VAL A 102 -6.28 3.41 27.21
CA VAL A 102 -7.03 4.67 27.29
C VAL A 102 -6.53 5.55 26.14
N VAL A 103 -7.39 5.81 25.15
CA VAL A 103 -7.05 6.65 23.99
C VAL A 103 -7.41 8.09 24.33
N GLU A 104 -6.48 9.01 24.13
CA GLU A 104 -6.70 10.46 24.26
C GLU A 104 -7.55 10.96 23.08
N ASP A 105 -8.48 11.88 23.35
CA ASP A 105 -9.64 12.28 22.52
C ASP A 105 -9.33 12.89 21.12
N ASP A 106 -8.06 12.98 20.68
CA ASP A 106 -7.66 13.74 19.48
C ASP A 106 -7.21 12.87 18.27
N ASP A 107 -7.08 11.55 18.42
CA ASP A 107 -6.71 10.65 17.31
C ASP A 107 -7.96 9.96 16.71
N GLU A 108 -8.22 10.17 15.41
CA GLU A 108 -9.30 9.49 14.68
C GLU A 108 -8.94 8.01 14.46
N VAL A 109 -9.28 7.16 15.43
CA VAL A 109 -8.96 5.72 15.38
C VAL A 109 -9.86 4.99 14.38
N ILE A 110 -9.26 4.43 13.33
CA ILE A 110 -9.94 3.55 12.38
C ILE A 110 -9.84 2.12 12.89
N ASN A 111 -10.96 1.59 13.42
CA ASN A 111 -11.07 0.18 13.79
C ASN A 111 -10.93 -0.69 12.54
N ALA A 112 -9.96 -1.59 12.56
CA ALA A 112 -9.71 -2.49 11.44
C ALA A 112 -9.48 -3.94 11.92
N VAL A 113 -9.72 -4.88 11.02
CA VAL A 113 -9.32 -6.27 11.19
C VAL A 113 -8.29 -6.59 10.13
N ALA A 114 -7.13 -7.09 10.54
CA ALA A 114 -6.06 -7.48 9.62
C ALA A 114 -6.06 -9.00 9.41
N TYR A 115 -5.90 -9.41 8.15
CA TYR A 115 -5.68 -10.79 7.76
C TYR A 115 -4.40 -10.88 6.95
N LEU A 116 -3.72 -12.03 6.99
CA LEU A 116 -2.51 -12.27 6.22
C LEU A 116 -2.68 -13.51 5.34
N GLN A 117 -2.28 -13.40 4.08
CA GLN A 117 -2.19 -14.53 3.15
C GLN A 117 -0.82 -14.54 2.47
N ARG A 118 -0.27 -15.73 2.24
CA ARG A 118 0.99 -15.95 1.53
C ARG A 118 0.78 -16.85 0.32
N TRP A 119 1.58 -16.62 -0.71
CA TRP A 119 1.66 -17.47 -1.89
C TRP A 119 3.13 -17.80 -2.17
N GLY A 120 3.42 -19.08 -2.33
CA GLY A 120 4.69 -19.53 -2.87
C GLY A 120 4.73 -19.30 -4.38
N VAL A 121 5.87 -18.84 -4.89
CA VAL A 121 6.09 -18.68 -6.33
C VAL A 121 7.43 -19.29 -6.68
N ASN A 122 7.44 -20.25 -7.61
CA ASN A 122 8.67 -20.80 -8.17
C ASN A 122 8.90 -20.22 -9.58
N MET A 123 8.87 -18.90 -9.72
CA MET A 123 9.07 -18.21 -11.01
C MET A 123 10.15 -17.14 -10.91
N GLY A 124 11.17 -17.26 -11.77
CA GLY A 124 12.17 -16.21 -11.96
C GLY A 124 12.97 -15.88 -10.69
N ARG A 125 12.87 -14.62 -10.24
CA ARG A 125 13.62 -14.05 -9.09
C ARG A 125 12.81 -14.00 -7.79
N ILE A 126 11.50 -14.28 -7.83
CA ILE A 126 10.57 -14.15 -6.70
C ILE A 126 10.34 -15.52 -6.07
N LYS A 127 10.61 -15.67 -4.76
CA LYS A 127 10.36 -16.90 -3.98
C LYS A 127 8.91 -17.01 -3.52
N GLY A 128 8.26 -15.87 -3.29
CA GLY A 128 6.88 -15.80 -2.83
C GLY A 128 6.46 -14.36 -2.56
N TYR A 129 5.18 -14.17 -2.30
CA TYR A 129 4.64 -12.88 -1.88
C TYR A 129 3.57 -13.07 -0.81
N ALA A 130 3.29 -12.01 -0.06
CA ALA A 130 2.26 -11.96 0.96
C ALA A 130 1.42 -10.69 0.81
N ALA A 131 0.20 -10.73 1.33
CA ALA A 131 -0.65 -9.56 1.40
C ALA A 131 -1.31 -9.46 2.78
N MET A 132 -1.18 -8.29 3.40
CA MET A 132 -1.99 -7.86 4.53
C MET A 132 -3.30 -7.27 4.01
N TYR A 133 -4.42 -7.85 4.42
CA TYR A 133 -5.76 -7.39 4.10
C TYR A 133 -6.33 -6.67 5.31
N ILE A 134 -6.62 -5.39 5.15
CA ILE A 134 -7.17 -4.56 6.21
C ILE A 134 -8.65 -4.35 5.91
N GLN A 135 -9.50 -5.01 6.69
CA GLN A 135 -10.93 -4.81 6.63
C GLN A 135 -11.33 -3.65 7.53
N VAL A 136 -11.98 -2.65 6.94
CA VAL A 136 -12.62 -1.55 7.65
C VAL A 136 -14.14 -1.61 7.47
N ALA A 137 -14.87 -0.86 8.29
CA ALA A 137 -16.31 -0.69 8.08
C ALA A 137 -16.58 0.01 6.72
N ASP A 138 -17.69 -0.32 6.07
CA ASP A 138 -17.99 0.20 4.72
C ASP A 138 -18.12 1.73 4.65
N ASN A 139 -18.61 2.34 5.73
CA ASN A 139 -18.67 3.78 5.89
C ASN A 139 -17.30 4.43 6.18
N GLN A 140 -16.27 3.66 6.54
CA GLN A 140 -14.92 4.15 6.82
C GLN A 140 -13.97 4.02 5.63
N LEU A 141 -14.29 3.21 4.61
CA LEU A 141 -13.40 3.02 3.46
C LEU A 141 -13.11 4.33 2.72
N GLN A 142 -14.11 5.20 2.59
CA GLN A 142 -13.93 6.52 1.97
C GLN A 142 -13.05 7.43 2.83
N LEU A 143 -13.22 7.39 4.15
CA LEU A 143 -12.39 8.17 5.08
C LEU A 143 -10.90 7.79 4.94
N VAL A 144 -10.59 6.49 4.86
CA VAL A 144 -9.21 6.03 4.62
C VAL A 144 -8.69 6.54 3.27
N ALA A 145 -9.47 6.42 2.20
CA ALA A 145 -9.06 6.89 0.87
C ALA A 145 -8.83 8.41 0.84
N ASP A 146 -9.69 9.19 1.50
CA ASP A 146 -9.58 10.64 1.59
C ASP A 146 -8.33 11.05 2.38
N TYR A 147 -8.04 10.37 3.49
CA TYR A 147 -6.83 10.61 4.28
C TYR A 147 -5.55 10.34 3.47
N ILE A 148 -5.50 9.22 2.74
CA ILE A 148 -4.39 8.94 1.79
C ILE A 148 -4.31 10.06 0.73
N GLY A 149 -5.44 10.55 0.26
CA GLY A 149 -5.51 11.70 -0.64
C GLY A 149 -4.87 12.96 -0.04
N VAL A 150 -5.10 13.24 1.24
CA VAL A 150 -4.46 14.35 1.98
C VAL A 150 -2.94 14.15 2.05
N CYS A 151 -2.46 12.94 2.36
CA CYS A 151 -1.05 12.59 2.34
C CYS A 151 -0.42 12.82 0.96
N PHE A 152 -1.12 12.42 -0.11
CA PHE A 152 -0.67 12.61 -1.50
C PHE A 152 -0.69 14.06 -1.96
N ASN A 153 -1.59 14.90 -1.44
CA ASN A 153 -1.53 16.33 -1.68
C ASN A 153 -0.26 16.96 -1.09
N GLN A 154 0.14 16.57 0.12
CA GLN A 154 1.39 17.02 0.73
C GLN A 154 2.63 16.49 -0.01
N ARG A 155 2.60 15.23 -0.46
CA ARG A 155 3.62 14.68 -1.36
C ARG A 155 3.80 15.54 -2.61
N ASP A 156 2.70 15.89 -3.29
CA ASP A 156 2.79 16.65 -4.54
C ASP A 156 3.28 18.08 -4.31
N GLN A 157 3.00 18.69 -3.15
CA GLN A 157 3.63 19.94 -2.72
C GLN A 157 5.14 19.78 -2.51
N ALA A 158 5.61 18.67 -1.92
CA ALA A 158 7.04 18.35 -1.80
C ALA A 158 7.70 18.18 -3.18
N VAL A 159 7.05 17.47 -4.10
CA VAL A 159 7.52 17.30 -5.48
C VAL A 159 7.63 18.67 -6.19
N GLN A 160 6.70 19.59 -5.96
CA GLN A 160 6.79 20.95 -6.51
C GLN A 160 8.02 21.71 -6.00
N LYS A 161 8.37 21.57 -4.71
CA LYS A 161 9.59 22.18 -4.14
C LYS A 161 10.86 21.59 -4.76
N ILE A 162 10.90 20.28 -4.92
CA ILE A 162 12.01 19.54 -5.52
C ILE A 162 12.19 19.93 -7.00
N THR A 163 11.11 19.94 -7.78
CA THR A 163 11.15 20.25 -9.23
C THR A 163 11.48 21.70 -9.53
N LYS A 164 11.14 22.63 -8.62
CA LYS A 164 11.59 24.04 -8.67
C LYS A 164 13.03 24.24 -8.19
N GLN A 165 13.73 23.16 -7.83
CA GLN A 165 15.09 23.17 -7.28
C GLN A 165 15.22 23.99 -5.99
N GLU A 166 14.12 24.13 -5.23
CA GLU A 166 14.17 24.74 -3.90
C GLU A 166 14.85 23.80 -2.88
N TRP A 167 14.78 22.48 -3.11
CA TRP A 167 15.38 21.43 -2.29
C TRP A 167 16.29 20.52 -3.13
N GLY A 168 17.48 20.24 -2.61
CA GLY A 168 18.51 19.40 -3.26
C GLY A 168 18.61 17.98 -2.70
N ALA A 169 19.57 17.20 -3.21
CA ALA A 169 19.72 15.78 -2.84
C ALA A 169 19.89 15.52 -1.33
N GLY A 170 20.48 16.46 -0.59
CA GLY A 170 20.69 16.36 0.87
C GLY A 170 19.51 16.84 1.73
N ASP A 171 18.41 17.29 1.11
CA ASP A 171 17.31 17.96 1.81
C ASP A 171 16.14 17.02 2.17
N TYR A 172 16.33 15.70 2.09
CA TYR A 172 15.24 14.73 2.34
C TYR A 172 14.52 14.99 3.68
N GLY A 173 15.26 15.31 4.74
CA GLY A 173 14.68 15.63 6.05
C GLY A 173 13.73 16.85 6.05
N LYS A 174 13.85 17.77 5.10
CA LYS A 174 12.94 18.93 4.97
C LYS A 174 11.53 18.51 4.57
N ILE A 175 11.37 17.37 3.89
CA ILE A 175 10.06 16.86 3.49
C ILE A 175 9.22 16.58 4.75
N ALA A 176 9.74 15.80 5.70
CA ALA A 176 9.01 15.49 6.92
C ALA A 176 8.74 16.73 7.79
N GLN A 177 9.62 17.74 7.74
CA GLN A 177 9.44 18.99 8.49
C GLN A 177 8.34 19.89 7.89
N ALA A 178 8.30 20.03 6.56
CA ALA A 178 7.36 20.92 5.88
C ALA A 178 6.02 20.24 5.54
N PHE A 179 6.05 18.94 5.33
CA PHE A 179 4.94 18.11 4.85
C PHE A 179 4.84 16.84 5.71
N PRO A 180 4.43 16.97 6.98
CA PRO A 180 4.48 15.88 7.96
C PRO A 180 3.61 14.68 7.60
N LEU A 181 2.55 14.87 6.81
CA LEU A 181 1.66 13.78 6.36
C LEU A 181 2.10 13.15 5.04
N ALA A 182 3.05 13.76 4.33
CA ALA A 182 3.53 13.17 3.08
C ALA A 182 4.03 11.73 3.34
N PRO A 183 3.88 10.80 2.38
CA PRO A 183 4.57 9.53 2.40
C PRO A 183 6.09 9.75 2.44
N MET A 184 6.80 8.69 2.79
CA MET A 184 8.26 8.65 2.78
C MET A 184 8.80 8.36 1.37
N ASP A 185 8.00 7.69 0.55
CA ASP A 185 8.34 7.32 -0.82
C ASP A 185 7.32 7.88 -1.84
N ASP A 186 7.81 8.45 -2.94
CA ASP A 186 6.99 9.03 -4.01
C ASP A 186 6.72 8.01 -5.13
N GLU A 187 6.01 6.93 -4.81
CA GLU A 187 5.93 5.78 -5.72
C GLU A 187 4.54 5.46 -6.28
N VAL A 188 3.47 5.71 -5.52
CA VAL A 188 2.10 5.33 -5.88
C VAL A 188 1.15 6.53 -5.84
N ASN A 189 0.04 6.42 -6.57
CA ASN A 189 -1.11 7.32 -6.53
C ASN A 189 -2.38 6.50 -6.30
N LEU A 190 -3.43 7.14 -5.79
CA LEU A 190 -4.78 6.60 -5.90
C LEU A 190 -5.17 6.52 -7.38
N VAL A 191 -5.94 5.49 -7.73
CA VAL A 191 -6.64 5.45 -9.03
C VAL A 191 -7.83 6.41 -9.01
N ASP A 192 -8.38 6.73 -10.18
CA ASP A 192 -9.57 7.57 -10.31
C ASP A 192 -10.71 6.76 -10.97
N PRO A 193 -11.81 6.47 -10.24
CA PRO A 193 -12.08 6.79 -8.83
C PRO A 193 -11.26 5.90 -7.85
N PRO A 194 -10.97 6.36 -6.62
CA PRO A 194 -10.05 5.67 -5.70
C PRO A 194 -10.59 4.35 -5.13
N ILE A 195 -11.91 4.21 -5.04
CA ILE A 195 -12.56 2.99 -4.56
C ILE A 195 -13.13 2.23 -5.74
N ARG A 196 -12.72 0.97 -5.85
CA ARG A 196 -13.32 0.00 -6.78
C ARG A 196 -14.29 -0.89 -6.02
N GLN A 197 -15.33 -1.35 -6.70
CA GLN A 197 -16.27 -2.35 -6.18
C GLN A 197 -16.32 -3.58 -7.09
N ILE A 198 -16.38 -4.77 -6.48
CA ILE A 198 -16.63 -6.05 -7.15
C ILE A 198 -17.81 -6.72 -6.44
N ALA A 199 -18.83 -7.10 -7.19
CA ALA A 199 -19.98 -7.84 -6.65
C ALA A 199 -19.57 -9.24 -6.16
N GLN A 200 -20.31 -9.80 -5.21
CA GLN A 200 -20.09 -11.18 -4.75
C GLN A 200 -20.18 -12.16 -5.94
N GLY A 201 -19.19 -13.05 -6.09
CA GLY A 201 -19.07 -13.98 -7.23
C GLY A 201 -18.60 -13.32 -8.54
N GLY A 202 -18.32 -12.01 -8.53
CA GLY A 202 -17.88 -11.25 -9.71
C GLY A 202 -16.38 -11.33 -9.99
N PHE A 203 -15.56 -11.84 -9.07
CA PHE A 203 -14.09 -11.81 -9.15
C PHE A 203 -13.52 -12.54 -10.38
N ASN A 204 -14.14 -13.63 -10.81
CA ASN A 204 -13.66 -14.40 -11.98
C ASN A 204 -13.91 -13.71 -13.33
N ASN A 205 -14.83 -12.73 -13.36
CA ASN A 205 -15.22 -12.01 -14.58
C ASN A 205 -14.89 -10.51 -14.50
N ASP A 206 -14.14 -10.07 -13.48
CA ASP A 206 -13.78 -8.66 -13.33
C ASP A 206 -12.70 -8.27 -14.36
N PRO A 207 -12.92 -7.22 -15.19
CA PRO A 207 -11.99 -6.85 -16.26
C PRO A 207 -10.59 -6.43 -15.78
N LEU A 208 -10.44 -5.88 -14.57
CA LEU A 208 -9.12 -5.55 -14.03
C LEU A 208 -8.39 -6.82 -13.65
N ILE A 209 -9.05 -7.73 -12.93
CA ILE A 209 -8.44 -9.01 -12.55
C ILE A 209 -8.00 -9.77 -13.79
N GLU A 210 -8.83 -9.78 -14.84
CA GLU A 210 -8.46 -10.38 -16.13
C GLU A 210 -7.24 -9.68 -16.75
N ALA A 211 -7.23 -8.35 -16.82
CA ALA A 211 -6.12 -7.58 -17.39
C ALA A 211 -4.81 -7.81 -16.62
N LEU A 212 -4.84 -7.75 -15.28
CA LEU A 212 -3.69 -7.97 -14.42
C LEU A 212 -3.15 -9.39 -14.56
N SER A 213 -4.03 -10.40 -14.65
CA SER A 213 -3.63 -11.80 -14.79
C SER A 213 -2.89 -12.12 -16.10
N LYS A 214 -3.01 -11.25 -17.11
CA LYS A 214 -2.34 -11.40 -18.41
C LYS A 214 -1.00 -10.65 -18.49
N ASP A 215 -0.70 -9.81 -17.51
CA ASP A 215 0.54 -9.03 -17.45
C ASP A 215 1.47 -9.59 -16.37
N PRO A 216 2.64 -10.15 -16.75
CA PRO A 216 3.56 -10.78 -15.81
C PRO A 216 4.23 -9.80 -14.83
N ASP A 217 4.08 -8.49 -14.99
CA ASP A 217 4.49 -7.51 -13.98
C ASP A 217 3.43 -7.30 -12.88
N THR A 218 2.20 -7.78 -13.08
CA THR A 218 1.04 -7.50 -12.21
C THR A 218 0.17 -8.72 -11.89
N ASP A 219 0.54 -9.90 -12.38
CA ASP A 219 -0.26 -11.12 -12.25
C ASP A 219 -0.54 -11.53 -10.79
N TRP A 220 0.43 -11.31 -9.90
CA TRP A 220 0.25 -11.52 -8.46
C TRP A 220 -0.73 -10.52 -7.84
N PHE A 221 -0.86 -9.30 -8.36
CA PHE A 221 -1.90 -8.37 -7.89
C PHE A 221 -3.30 -8.92 -8.21
N ALA A 222 -3.46 -9.61 -9.34
CA ALA A 222 -4.72 -10.30 -9.64
C ALA A 222 -5.05 -11.36 -8.58
N GLN A 223 -4.04 -12.10 -8.09
CA GLN A 223 -4.22 -13.12 -7.05
C GLN A 223 -4.57 -12.51 -5.69
N ILE A 224 -3.92 -11.40 -5.32
CA ILE A 224 -4.22 -10.67 -4.09
C ILE A 224 -5.65 -10.13 -4.13
N ILE A 225 -6.07 -9.51 -5.23
CA ILE A 225 -7.44 -9.01 -5.36
C ILE A 225 -8.43 -10.19 -5.31
N LYS A 226 -8.15 -11.32 -5.97
CA LYS A 226 -9.01 -12.52 -5.87
C LYS A 226 -9.13 -13.05 -4.44
N GLY A 227 -8.07 -12.94 -3.62
CA GLY A 227 -8.11 -13.34 -2.22
C GLY A 227 -9.15 -12.56 -1.39
N LEU A 228 -9.52 -11.34 -1.81
CA LEU A 228 -10.65 -10.60 -1.24
C LEU A 228 -12.00 -11.31 -1.39
N GLU A 229 -12.13 -12.32 -2.24
CA GLU A 229 -13.37 -13.11 -2.31
C GLU A 229 -13.57 -13.91 -1.02
N THR A 230 -12.50 -14.49 -0.49
CA THR A 230 -12.51 -15.46 0.62
C THR A 230 -12.05 -14.90 1.97
N ILE A 231 -11.31 -13.79 1.98
CA ILE A 231 -10.76 -13.22 3.23
C ILE A 231 -11.90 -12.64 4.10
N GLY A 232 -11.91 -13.00 5.40
CA GLY A 232 -12.89 -12.53 6.37
C GLY A 232 -14.36 -12.93 6.10
N ALA A 233 -14.59 -13.90 5.19
CA ALA A 233 -15.91 -14.44 4.86
C ALA A 233 -16.33 -15.59 5.78
#